data_AF-I8QXZ4-F1
#
_entry.id   AF-I8QXZ4-F1
#
_cell.length_a   1.000
_cell.length_b   1.000
_cell.length_c   1.000
_cell.angle_alpha   90.00
_cell.angle_beta   90.00
_cell.angle_gamma   90.00
#
_symmetry.space_group_name_H-M   'P 1'
#
loop_
_entity.id
_entity.type
_entity.pdbx_description
1 polymer ?
#
loop_
_entity_poly.entity_id
_entity_poly.type
_entity_poly.pdbx_seq_one_letter_code
_entity_poly.pdbx_strand_id
1 'polypeptide(L)'
;MTGSWMFLVTRNRELDWRAILAPGFLIDANDDFQLVTRTAAPAHPQPPTARPLDVPGRAQLTLLYRSRPAGEVLGLPTARDRFGRPIFVVEGMVVDRPVSPPPAMIQAAIEDGLTGLEDLVRAFWQQSDEAAPPQVAPCRPITL
;
A
#
# COMPACT_ATOMS: atom_id res chain seq x y z
N MET A 1 -6.76 -5.57 -21.52
CA MET A 1 -5.89 -4.50 -20.97
C MET A 1 -5.53 -4.92 -19.57
N THR A 2 -4.25 -4.85 -19.21
CA THR A 2 -3.79 -5.15 -17.84
C THR A 2 -4.07 -3.94 -16.96
N GLY A 3 -4.97 -4.08 -16.00
CA GLY A 3 -5.28 -3.07 -15.00
C GLY A 3 -4.33 -3.15 -13.81
N SER A 4 -3.92 -1.99 -13.31
CA SER A 4 -3.31 -1.84 -12.00
C SER A 4 -4.09 -0.85 -11.14
N TRP A 5 -4.00 -1.03 -9.84
CA TRP A 5 -4.60 -0.14 -8.85
C TRP A 5 -3.57 0.17 -7.79
N MET A 6 -3.31 1.45 -7.54
CA MET A 6 -2.45 1.84 -6.43
C MET A 6 -3.05 1.40 -5.10
N PHE A 7 -2.19 1.10 -4.14
CA PHE A 7 -2.60 0.91 -2.77
C PHE A 7 -1.60 1.55 -1.81
N LEU A 8 -2.11 1.87 -0.63
CA LEU A 8 -1.37 2.47 0.46
C LEU A 8 -1.79 1.80 1.76
N VAL A 9 -0.82 1.26 2.49
CA VAL A 9 -1.03 0.68 3.81
C VAL A 9 -0.08 1.36 4.78
N THR A 10 -0.61 1.83 5.89
CA THR A 10 0.21 2.38 6.98
C THR A 10 -0.57 2.32 8.29
N ARG A 11 0.06 2.82 9.35
CA ARG A 11 -0.53 3.07 10.66
C ARG A 11 -0.15 4.49 11.08
N ASN A 12 -0.82 5.06 12.06
CA ASN A 12 -0.44 6.36 12.59
C ASN A 12 -0.10 6.27 14.10
N ARG A 13 -0.16 7.39 14.81
CA ARG A 13 0.19 7.42 16.24
C ARG A 13 -0.78 6.64 17.13
N GLU A 14 -2.03 6.52 16.69
CA GLU A 14 -3.16 6.04 17.46
C GLU A 14 -3.80 4.79 16.85
N LEU A 15 -3.92 4.77 15.53
CA LEU A 15 -4.55 3.71 14.74
C LEU A 15 -3.51 2.68 14.28
N ASP A 16 -3.91 1.40 14.30
CA ASP A 16 -3.10 0.28 13.82
C ASP A 16 -3.02 0.22 12.28
N TRP A 17 -2.33 -0.80 11.77
CA TRP A 17 -2.10 -1.00 10.35
C TRP A 17 -3.40 -1.20 9.58
N ARG A 18 -3.59 -0.41 8.52
CA ARG A 18 -4.76 -0.50 7.65
C ARG A 18 -4.48 0.01 6.24
N ALA A 19 -5.34 -0.36 5.30
CA ALA A 19 -5.38 0.26 4.00
C ALA A 19 -5.94 1.68 4.10
N ILE A 20 -5.26 2.63 3.45
CA ILE A 20 -5.68 4.03 3.27
C ILE A 20 -6.17 4.25 1.85
N LEU A 21 -5.57 3.54 0.91
CA LEU A 21 -5.94 3.50 -0.50
C LEU A 21 -5.95 2.03 -0.93
N ALA A 22 -7.02 1.58 -1.57
CA ALA A 22 -7.14 0.21 -2.05
C ALA A 22 -7.99 0.14 -3.34
N PRO A 23 -7.80 -0.89 -4.18
CA PRO A 23 -8.75 -1.17 -5.26
C PRO A 23 -10.18 -1.28 -4.72
N GLY A 24 -11.14 -0.59 -5.35
CA GLY A 24 -12.54 -0.61 -4.90
C GLY A 24 -13.10 -2.02 -4.76
N PHE A 25 -12.66 -2.92 -5.61
CA PHE A 25 -13.10 -4.30 -5.58
C PHE A 25 -12.63 -5.12 -4.37
N LEU A 26 -11.54 -4.71 -3.70
CA LEU A 26 -11.12 -5.30 -2.43
C LEU A 26 -11.99 -4.76 -1.30
N ILE A 27 -12.31 -3.47 -1.36
CA ILE A 27 -13.18 -2.80 -0.38
C ILE A 27 -14.58 -3.41 -0.44
N ASP A 28 -15.17 -3.55 -1.64
CA ASP A 28 -16.49 -4.14 -1.86
C ASP A 28 -16.57 -5.60 -1.37
N ALA A 29 -15.46 -6.33 -1.45
CA ALA A 29 -15.34 -7.71 -0.97
C ALA A 29 -14.97 -7.82 0.51
N ASN A 30 -14.71 -6.70 1.20
CA ASN A 30 -14.17 -6.66 2.56
C ASN A 30 -12.84 -7.45 2.70
N ASP A 31 -12.01 -7.40 1.66
CA ASP A 31 -10.73 -8.11 1.50
C ASP A 31 -9.52 -7.15 1.49
N ASP A 32 -9.71 -5.85 1.73
CA ASP A 32 -8.61 -4.86 1.77
C ASP A 32 -7.59 -5.14 2.87
N PHE A 33 -7.99 -5.84 3.94
CA PHE A 33 -7.08 -6.33 4.99
C PHE A 33 -5.96 -7.24 4.42
N GLN A 34 -6.18 -7.89 3.28
CA GLN A 34 -5.15 -8.69 2.61
C GLN A 34 -3.93 -7.84 2.22
N LEU A 35 -4.11 -6.55 1.92
CA LEU A 35 -3.00 -5.65 1.62
C LEU A 35 -2.08 -5.48 2.83
N VAL A 36 -2.64 -5.48 4.04
CA VAL A 36 -1.88 -5.42 5.29
C VAL A 36 -1.16 -6.74 5.55
N THR A 37 -1.89 -7.86 5.51
CA THR A 37 -1.34 -9.16 5.90
C THR A 37 -0.28 -9.66 4.93
N ARG A 38 -0.46 -9.45 3.62
CA ARG A 38 0.48 -9.91 2.60
C ARG A 38 1.76 -9.09 2.54
N THR A 39 1.73 -7.86 3.04
CA THR A 39 2.90 -6.96 3.09
C THR A 39 3.60 -6.94 4.44
N ALA A 40 3.07 -7.62 5.47
CA ALA A 40 3.61 -7.60 6.84
C ALA A 40 4.95 -8.36 7.04
N ALA A 41 5.30 -9.26 6.12
CA ALA A 41 6.55 -10.04 6.18
C ALA A 41 7.33 -9.86 4.86
N PRO A 42 8.68 -9.91 4.85
CA PRO A 42 9.56 -9.80 6.03
C PRO A 42 9.37 -8.46 6.77
N ALA A 43 10.04 -8.26 7.91
CA ALA A 43 9.90 -7.01 8.66
C ALA A 43 10.24 -5.78 7.80
N HIS A 44 9.57 -4.65 8.08
CA HIS A 44 9.81 -3.38 7.40
C HIS A 44 11.14 -2.73 7.86
N PRO A 45 11.82 -1.95 6.99
CA PRO A 45 11.46 -1.61 5.62
C PRO A 45 11.71 -2.77 4.64
N GLN A 46 11.08 -2.70 3.46
CA GLN A 46 11.18 -3.73 2.42
C GLN A 46 11.53 -3.08 1.08
N PRO A 47 12.50 -3.64 0.33
CA PRO A 47 12.79 -3.19 -1.02
C PRO A 47 11.60 -3.48 -1.96
N PRO A 48 11.61 -2.94 -3.18
CA PRO A 48 10.64 -3.29 -4.22
C PRO A 48 10.51 -4.81 -4.38
N THR A 49 9.31 -5.32 -4.13
CA THR A 49 9.01 -6.76 -4.00
C THR A 49 7.70 -7.10 -4.71
N ALA A 50 7.64 -8.30 -5.31
CA ALA A 50 6.43 -8.87 -5.89
C ALA A 50 5.88 -9.99 -4.99
N ARG A 51 4.56 -10.04 -4.79
CA ARG A 51 3.88 -11.12 -4.05
C ARG A 51 2.55 -11.50 -4.67
N PRO A 52 2.17 -12.79 -4.66
CA PRO A 52 0.83 -13.18 -5.06
C PRO A 52 -0.22 -12.62 -4.09
N LEU A 53 -1.36 -12.24 -4.63
CA LEU A 53 -2.56 -11.88 -3.89
C LEU A 53 -3.72 -12.75 -4.36
N ASP A 54 -4.19 -13.60 -3.45
CA ASP A 54 -5.33 -14.47 -3.69
C ASP A 54 -6.60 -13.77 -3.18
N VAL A 55 -7.50 -13.46 -4.11
CA VAL A 55 -8.83 -12.89 -3.82
C VAL A 55 -9.88 -13.88 -4.32
N PRO A 56 -10.76 -14.39 -3.46
CA PRO A 56 -11.83 -15.30 -3.88
C PRO A 56 -12.64 -14.74 -5.05
N GLY A 57 -12.88 -15.56 -6.07
CA GLY A 57 -13.67 -15.16 -7.24
C GLY A 57 -12.93 -14.26 -8.25
N ARG A 58 -11.62 -14.03 -8.09
CA ARG A 58 -10.78 -13.35 -9.08
C ARG A 58 -9.70 -14.24 -9.66
N ALA A 59 -9.23 -13.85 -10.84
CA ALA A 59 -7.95 -14.34 -11.37
C ALA A 59 -6.81 -13.99 -10.40
N GLN A 60 -5.73 -14.76 -10.45
CA GLN A 60 -4.57 -14.55 -9.58
C GLN A 60 -3.98 -13.15 -9.80
N LEU A 61 -3.92 -12.36 -8.72
CA LEU A 61 -3.41 -11.00 -8.70
C LEU A 61 -1.96 -10.98 -8.19
N THR A 62 -1.26 -9.88 -8.46
CA THR A 62 0.09 -9.64 -7.91
C THR A 62 0.14 -8.30 -7.19
N LEU A 63 0.72 -8.27 -5.99
CA LEU A 63 1.18 -7.05 -5.32
C LEU A 63 2.59 -6.72 -5.78
N LEU A 64 2.79 -5.50 -6.25
CA LEU A 64 4.11 -4.90 -6.48
C LEU A 64 4.25 -3.73 -5.51
N TYR A 65 5.17 -3.82 -4.55
CA TYR A 65 5.20 -2.84 -3.46
C TYR A 65 6.59 -2.65 -2.88
N ARG A 66 6.75 -1.58 -2.11
CA ARG A 66 7.90 -1.33 -1.25
C ARG A 66 7.42 -0.80 0.10
N SER A 67 8.30 -0.77 1.09
CA SER A 67 8.00 -0.04 2.33
C SER A 67 9.17 0.77 2.83
N ARG A 68 8.87 1.99 3.28
CA ARG A 68 9.85 2.99 3.73
C ARG A 68 9.40 3.65 5.03
N PRO A 69 10.32 4.20 5.84
CA PRO A 69 9.97 4.93 7.06
C PRO A 69 8.97 6.06 6.78
N ALA A 70 7.91 6.16 7.58
CA ALA A 70 6.90 7.21 7.41
C ALA A 70 7.47 8.63 7.63
N GLY A 71 8.57 8.75 8.39
CA GLY A 71 9.27 10.02 8.58
C GLY A 71 9.74 10.65 7.27
N GLU A 72 10.16 9.84 6.30
CA GLU A 72 10.59 10.32 4.97
C GLU A 72 9.43 10.97 4.20
N VAL A 73 8.22 10.43 4.34
CA VAL A 73 7.00 10.95 3.66
C VAL A 73 6.46 12.19 4.38
N LEU A 74 6.52 12.17 5.70
CA LEU A 74 5.98 13.23 6.57
C LEU A 74 6.94 14.42 6.75
N GLY A 75 8.18 14.32 6.28
CA GLY A 75 9.22 15.33 6.56
C GLY A 75 9.62 15.39 8.03
N LEU A 76 9.52 14.26 8.74
CA LEU A 76 9.84 14.15 10.16
C LEU A 76 11.13 13.35 10.36
N PRO A 77 12.01 13.74 11.32
CA PRO A 77 13.21 12.97 11.63
C PRO A 77 12.91 11.53 12.03
N THR A 78 11.81 11.31 12.75
CA THR A 78 11.30 9.99 13.09
C THR A 78 9.77 10.01 13.16
N ALA A 79 9.12 8.95 12.67
CA ALA A 79 7.70 8.69 12.86
C ALA A 79 7.53 7.47 13.77
N ARG A 80 6.88 7.65 14.91
CA ARG A 80 6.66 6.61 15.93
C ARG A 80 5.23 6.64 16.42
N ASP A 81 4.72 5.48 16.83
CA ASP A 81 3.41 5.37 17.47
C ASP A 81 3.46 5.74 18.97
N ARG A 82 2.30 5.70 19.64
CA ARG A 82 2.19 5.97 21.09
C ARG A 82 3.04 5.05 21.99
N PHE A 83 3.50 3.91 21.48
CA PHE A 83 4.37 2.97 22.18
C PHE A 83 5.85 3.11 21.78
N GLY A 84 6.18 4.12 20.97
CA GLY A 84 7.53 4.35 20.49
C GLY A 84 7.96 3.41 19.35
N ARG A 85 7.07 2.61 18.77
CA ARG A 85 7.43 1.72 17.65
C ARG A 85 7.55 2.51 16.36
N PRO A 86 8.55 2.25 15.49
CA PRO A 86 8.71 2.96 14.22
C PRO A 86 7.51 2.70 13.30
N ILE A 87 7.11 3.73 12.55
CA ILE A 87 6.02 3.66 11.58
C ILE A 87 6.58 3.62 10.16
N PHE A 88 6.00 2.76 9.33
CA PHE A 88 6.36 2.60 7.93
C PHE A 88 5.14 2.84 7.05
N VAL A 89 5.41 3.25 5.82
CA VAL A 89 4.43 3.35 4.74
C VAL A 89 4.74 2.23 3.76
N VAL A 90 3.71 1.45 3.44
CA VAL A 90 3.74 0.47 2.36
C VAL A 90 2.97 1.06 1.20
N GLU A 91 3.65 1.26 0.09
CA GLU A 91 3.10 1.84 -1.13
C GLU A 91 3.37 0.89 -2.29
N GLY A 92 2.39 0.74 -3.17
CA GLY A 92 2.45 -0.25 -4.21
C GLY A 92 1.24 -0.24 -5.12
N MET A 93 1.11 -1.30 -5.90
CA MET A 93 -0.01 -1.54 -6.78
C MET A 93 -0.42 -3.01 -6.78
N VAL A 94 -1.71 -3.23 -7.02
CA VAL A 94 -2.29 -4.52 -7.34
C VAL A 94 -2.36 -4.63 -8.86
N VAL A 95 -1.87 -5.73 -9.43
CA VAL A 95 -1.88 -6.00 -10.87
C VAL A 95 -2.81 -7.18 -11.14
N ASP A 96 -3.69 -7.07 -12.14
CA ASP A 96 -4.68 -8.09 -12.51
C ASP A 96 -4.14 -9.33 -13.24
N ARG A 97 -2.88 -9.70 -12.96
CA ARG A 97 -2.25 -10.90 -13.49
C ARG A 97 -1.04 -11.33 -12.65
N PRO A 98 -0.61 -12.60 -12.77
CA PRO A 98 0.66 -13.05 -12.23
C PRO A 98 1.82 -12.37 -12.96
N VAL A 99 2.67 -11.66 -12.22
CA VAL A 99 3.89 -11.04 -12.75
C VAL A 99 5.01 -11.12 -11.71
N SER A 100 6.26 -11.16 -12.16
CA SER A 100 7.43 -11.09 -11.28
C SER A 100 8.52 -10.24 -11.95
N PRO A 101 8.30 -8.92 -12.10
CA PRO A 101 9.25 -8.04 -12.75
C PRO A 101 10.48 -7.81 -11.84
N PRO A 102 11.63 -7.40 -12.42
CA PRO A 102 12.80 -7.03 -11.63
C PRO A 102 12.51 -5.87 -10.66
N PRO A 103 13.19 -5.79 -9.49
CA PRO A 103 12.96 -4.73 -8.50
C PRO A 103 13.03 -3.30 -9.05
N ALA A 104 13.92 -3.02 -10.01
CA ALA A 104 14.04 -1.70 -10.63
C ALA A 104 12.77 -1.28 -11.42
N MET A 105 12.09 -2.26 -12.02
CA MET A 105 10.84 -2.03 -12.76
C MET A 105 9.66 -1.83 -11.80
N ILE A 106 9.63 -2.59 -10.69
CA ILE A 106 8.66 -2.35 -9.61
C ILE A 106 8.82 -0.93 -9.06
N GLN A 107 10.07 -0.53 -8.80
CA GLN A 107 10.41 0.80 -8.31
C GLN A 107 9.88 1.89 -9.24
N ALA A 108 10.20 1.81 -10.54
CA ALA A 108 9.74 2.78 -11.54
C ALA A 108 8.21 2.83 -11.66
N ALA A 109 7.54 1.67 -11.63
CA ALA A 109 6.08 1.61 -11.69
C ALA A 109 5.44 2.26 -10.45
N ILE A 110 5.98 2.01 -9.26
CA ILE A 110 5.49 2.65 -8.03
C ILE A 110 5.66 4.16 -8.14
N GLU A 111 6.85 4.65 -8.53
CA GLU A 111 7.14 6.08 -8.67
C GLU A 111 6.21 6.80 -9.63
N ASP A 112 5.90 6.21 -10.79
CA ASP A 112 4.91 6.74 -11.74
C ASP A 112 3.51 6.89 -11.11
N GLY A 113 3.17 5.98 -10.18
CA GLY A 113 1.91 5.99 -9.45
C GLY A 113 1.88 6.87 -8.19
N LEU A 114 3.00 7.46 -7.75
CA LEU A 114 3.11 8.13 -6.43
C LEU A 114 2.34 9.45 -6.31
N THR A 115 1.86 10.05 -7.40
CA THR A 115 1.19 11.36 -7.35
C THR A 115 0.02 11.36 -6.36
N GLY A 116 0.13 12.15 -5.29
CA GLY A 116 -0.91 12.33 -4.26
C GLY A 116 -0.89 11.32 -3.11
N LEU A 117 -0.07 10.25 -3.17
CA LEU A 117 0.00 9.26 -2.08
C LEU A 117 0.55 9.85 -0.78
N GLU A 118 1.49 10.79 -0.86
CA GLU A 118 2.06 11.43 0.33
C GLU A 118 1.03 12.30 1.07
N ASP A 119 0.14 12.96 0.33
CA ASP A 119 -0.93 13.76 0.92
C ASP A 119 -1.95 12.88 1.65
N LEU A 120 -2.19 11.67 1.16
CA LEU A 120 -3.00 10.67 1.87
C LEU A 120 -2.33 10.23 3.19
N VAL A 121 -1.01 10.03 3.19
CA VAL A 121 -0.27 9.72 4.42
C VAL A 121 -0.36 10.89 5.41
N ARG A 122 -0.19 12.14 4.95
CA ARG A 122 -0.30 13.33 5.80
C ARG A 122 -1.71 13.51 6.36
N ALA A 123 -2.74 13.30 5.55
CA ALA A 123 -4.13 13.35 5.98
C ALA A 123 -4.41 12.27 7.02
N PHE A 124 -4.00 11.03 6.76
CA PHE A 124 -4.17 9.91 7.68
C PHE A 124 -3.39 10.09 9.00
N TRP A 125 -2.25 10.77 8.97
CA TRP A 125 -1.46 11.06 10.17
C TRP A 125 -2.22 11.88 11.21
N GLN A 126 -3.19 12.69 10.78
CA GLN A 126 -4.03 13.53 11.65
C GLN A 126 -5.35 12.85 12.07
N GLN A 127 -5.58 11.60 11.68
CA GLN A 127 -6.83 10.89 11.97
C GLN A 127 -6.78 10.12 13.29
N SER A 128 -7.93 10.09 13.97
CA SER A 128 -8.18 9.25 15.15
C SER A 128 -9.40 8.35 14.97
N ASP A 129 -10.11 8.47 13.84
CA ASP A 129 -11.31 7.69 13.55
C ASP A 129 -10.96 6.31 12.98
N GLU A 130 -11.23 5.27 13.75
CA GLU A 130 -11.02 3.89 13.35
C GLU A 130 -12.04 3.43 12.30
N ALA A 131 -13.21 4.05 12.20
CA ALA A 131 -14.27 3.65 11.27
C ALA A 131 -14.07 4.21 9.84
N ALA A 132 -13.12 5.11 9.63
CA ALA A 132 -12.86 5.69 8.31
C ALA A 132 -12.49 4.61 7.26
N PRO A 133 -13.27 4.47 6.18
CA PRO A 133 -12.97 3.47 5.15
C PRO A 133 -11.76 3.90 4.30
N PRO A 134 -11.05 2.93 3.68
CA PRO A 134 -10.04 3.24 2.68
C PRO A 134 -10.63 3.99 1.49
N GLN A 135 -9.82 4.82 0.85
CA GLN A 135 -10.19 5.45 -0.42
C GLN A 135 -10.08 4.45 -1.58
N VAL A 136 -10.97 4.60 -2.57
CA VAL A 136 -10.99 3.77 -3.77
C VAL A 136 -9.89 4.25 -4.73
N ALA A 137 -8.96 3.35 -5.06
CA ALA A 137 -7.96 3.57 -6.09
C ALA A 137 -8.57 3.46 -7.49
N PRO A 138 -8.28 4.39 -8.41
CA PRO A 138 -8.68 4.25 -9.80
C PRO A 138 -7.86 3.15 -10.48
N CYS A 139 -8.50 2.43 -11.41
CA CYS A 139 -7.78 1.53 -12.33
C CYS A 139 -6.94 2.35 -13.29
N ARG A 140 -5.70 1.92 -13.53
CA ARG A 140 -4.79 2.52 -14.50
C ARG A 140 -4.19 1.43 -15.40
N PRO A 141 -3.82 1.76 -16.64
CA PRO A 141 -2.97 0.88 -17.42
C PRO A 141 -1.58 0.80 -16.77
N ILE A 142 -0.95 -0.37 -16.85
CA ILE A 142 0.43 -0.56 -16.39
C ILE A 142 1.31 -1.07 -17.50
N THR A 143 2.54 -0.55 -17.55
CA THR A 143 3.62 -1.09 -18.37
C THR A 143 4.68 -1.65 -17.42
N LEU A 144 4.85 -2.97 -17.46
CA LEU A 144 5.92 -3.72 -16.81
C LEU A 144 6.77 -4.31 -17.94
#